data_AF-A0A2D8YIA0-F1
#
_entry.id   AF-A0A2D8YIA0-F1
#
_cell.length_a   1.000
_cell.length_b   1.000
_cell.length_c   1.000
_cell.angle_alpha   90.00
_cell.angle_beta   90.00
_cell.angle_gamma   90.00
#
_symmetry.space_group_name_H-M   'P 1'
#
loop_
_entity.id
_entity.type
_entity.pdbx_description
1 polymer ?
#
loop_
_entity_poly.entity_id
_entity_poly.type
_entity_poly.pdbx_seq_one_letter_code
_entity_poly.pdbx_strand_id
1 'polypeptide(L)'
;MMRFTIGKLAKATDVLVTTIRYYESIGLLDEPDRSESGQRLYTEDAVERLAFIRHARDLGFPVETIRELIALQVDPGQDCERVDEIARHQLGEVQRRIAQLKSLETELKRMLSSCEAGKIASCSVLAALGHHEGCLHDEHGGQEVLAKPPSI
;
A
#
# COMPACT_ATOMS: atom_id res chain seq x y z
N MET A 1 -26.31 -16.62 -13.41
CA MET A 1 -25.03 -15.97 -13.11
C MET A 1 -25.21 -14.46 -13.26
N MET A 2 -24.96 -13.68 -12.22
CA MET A 2 -25.05 -12.21 -12.32
C MET A 2 -23.88 -11.69 -13.15
N ARG A 3 -24.18 -10.75 -14.06
CA ARG A 3 -23.16 -10.08 -14.88
C ARG A 3 -23.14 -8.60 -14.57
N PHE A 4 -21.95 -8.06 -14.35
CA PHE A 4 -21.71 -6.66 -14.07
C PHE A 4 -21.14 -5.98 -15.31
N THR A 5 -21.63 -4.78 -15.62
CA THR A 5 -20.88 -3.89 -16.52
C THR A 5 -19.74 -3.25 -15.72
N ILE A 6 -18.69 -2.75 -16.38
CA ILE A 6 -17.54 -2.15 -15.68
C ILE A 6 -17.95 -1.04 -14.68
N GLY A 7 -18.98 -0.24 -15.01
CA GLY A 7 -19.49 0.80 -14.11
C GLY A 7 -20.27 0.24 -12.92
N LYS A 8 -21.01 -0.86 -13.10
CA LYS A 8 -21.67 -1.57 -11.99
C LYS A 8 -20.65 -2.25 -11.09
N LEU A 9 -19.63 -2.86 -11.68
CA LEU A 9 -18.53 -3.49 -10.95
C LEU A 9 -17.79 -2.47 -10.10
N ALA A 10 -17.37 -1.35 -10.70
CA ALA A 10 -16.74 -0.23 -10.01
C ALA A 10 -17.52 0.24 -8.77
N LYS A 11 -18.84 0.39 -8.92
CA LYS A 11 -19.73 0.78 -7.80
C LYS A 11 -19.85 -0.32 -6.74
N ALA A 12 -19.89 -1.59 -7.14
CA ALA A 12 -20.02 -2.72 -6.22
C ALA A 12 -18.75 -2.95 -5.40
N THR A 13 -17.57 -2.70 -5.98
CA THR A 13 -16.28 -2.97 -5.34
C THR A 13 -15.62 -1.74 -4.73
N ASP A 14 -16.19 -0.56 -4.95
CA ASP A 14 -15.59 0.74 -4.60
C ASP A 14 -14.19 0.91 -5.23
N VAL A 15 -14.07 0.52 -6.50
CA VAL A 15 -12.84 0.61 -7.29
C VAL A 15 -13.10 1.45 -8.53
N LEU A 16 -12.21 2.39 -8.84
CA LEU A 16 -12.35 3.23 -10.03
C LEU A 16 -12.31 2.39 -11.31
N VAL A 17 -13.08 2.80 -12.32
CA VAL A 17 -13.10 2.14 -13.65
C VAL A 17 -11.69 2.09 -14.27
N THR A 18 -10.90 3.15 -14.10
CA THR A 18 -9.51 3.23 -14.56
C THR A 18 -8.64 2.18 -13.88
N THR A 19 -8.80 1.98 -12.58
CA THR A 19 -8.11 0.96 -11.79
C THR A 19 -8.49 -0.46 -12.20
N ILE A 20 -9.77 -0.73 -12.47
CA ILE A 20 -10.22 -2.03 -12.98
C ILE A 20 -9.54 -2.34 -14.32
N ARG A 21 -9.52 -1.37 -15.25
CA ARG A 21 -8.81 -1.51 -16.54
C ARG A 21 -7.31 -1.69 -16.37
N TYR A 22 -6.72 -1.02 -15.39
CA TYR A 22 -5.30 -1.19 -15.07
C TYR A 22 -5.04 -2.63 -14.60
N TYR A 23 -5.83 -3.16 -13.67
CA TYR A 23 -5.72 -4.54 -13.21
C TYR A 23 -5.94 -5.58 -14.32
N GLU A 24 -6.86 -5.33 -15.26
CA GLU A 24 -6.95 -6.12 -16.50
C GLU A 24 -5.66 -6.04 -17.32
N SER A 25 -5.13 -4.85 -17.58
CA SER A 25 -3.96 -4.67 -18.46
C SER A 25 -2.69 -5.35 -17.94
N ILE A 26 -2.59 -5.51 -16.62
CA ILE A 26 -1.47 -6.20 -15.98
C ILE A 26 -1.81 -7.65 -15.63
N GLY A 27 -2.98 -8.17 -16.00
CA GLY A 27 -3.38 -9.57 -15.76
C GLY A 27 -3.63 -9.94 -14.30
N LEU A 28 -4.04 -8.99 -13.46
CA LEU A 28 -4.52 -9.26 -12.09
C LEU A 28 -6.01 -9.63 -12.07
N LEU A 29 -6.75 -9.15 -13.07
CA LEU A 29 -8.14 -9.49 -13.33
C LEU A 29 -8.22 -10.20 -14.69
N ASP A 30 -9.00 -11.27 -14.76
CA ASP A 30 -9.20 -12.03 -15.99
C ASP A 30 -9.90 -11.18 -17.06
N GLU A 31 -9.63 -11.44 -18.34
CA GLU A 31 -10.30 -10.71 -19.43
C GLU A 31 -11.80 -11.03 -19.39
N PRO A 32 -12.68 -10.00 -19.29
CA PRO A 32 -14.11 -10.23 -19.16
C PRO A 32 -14.73 -10.66 -20.48
N ASP A 33 -15.82 -11.42 -20.37
CA ASP A 33 -16.72 -11.71 -21.48
C ASP A 33 -17.25 -10.41 -22.10
N ARG A 34 -17.72 -10.52 -23.35
CA ARG A 34 -18.38 -9.41 -24.05
C ARG A 34 -19.85 -9.74 -24.31
N SER A 35 -20.71 -8.73 -24.17
CA SER A 35 -22.10 -8.80 -24.66
C SER A 35 -22.14 -8.85 -26.18
N GLU A 36 -23.31 -9.19 -26.75
CA GLU A 36 -23.56 -9.08 -28.19
C GLU A 36 -23.35 -7.66 -28.73
N SER A 37 -23.57 -6.64 -27.88
CA SER A 37 -23.29 -5.23 -28.19
C SER A 37 -21.83 -4.81 -27.98
N GLY A 38 -20.93 -5.74 -27.62
CA GLY A 38 -19.50 -5.51 -27.42
C GLY A 38 -19.09 -4.93 -26.06
N GLN A 39 -20.00 -4.86 -25.08
CA GLN A 39 -19.74 -4.34 -23.74
C GLN A 39 -19.05 -5.40 -22.86
N ARG A 40 -18.03 -5.00 -22.08
CA ARG A 40 -17.41 -5.88 -21.06
C ARG A 40 -18.40 -6.28 -19.98
N LEU A 41 -18.45 -7.58 -19.70
CA LEU A 41 -19.30 -8.22 -18.70
C LEU A 41 -18.44 -9.04 -17.74
N TYR A 42 -18.54 -8.72 -16.45
CA TYR A 42 -17.80 -9.40 -15.39
C TYR A 42 -18.72 -10.29 -14.58
N THR A 43 -18.16 -11.36 -14.03
CA THR A 43 -18.86 -12.28 -13.12
C THR A 43 -18.71 -11.84 -11.67
N GLU A 44 -19.31 -12.61 -10.77
CA GLU A 44 -19.15 -12.46 -9.33
C GLU A 44 -17.70 -12.73 -8.89
N ASP A 45 -16.97 -13.62 -9.58
CA ASP A 45 -15.56 -13.89 -9.32
C ASP A 45 -14.69 -12.62 -9.45
N ALA A 46 -15.05 -11.73 -10.38
CA ALA A 46 -14.38 -10.44 -10.53
C ALA A 46 -14.61 -9.52 -9.32
N VAL A 47 -15.78 -9.60 -8.67
CA VAL A 47 -16.09 -8.85 -7.45
C VAL A 47 -15.21 -9.35 -6.30
N GLU A 48 -15.14 -10.67 -6.11
CA GLU A 48 -14.30 -11.29 -5.08
C GLU A 48 -12.82 -11.00 -5.31
N ARG A 49 -12.35 -11.13 -6.57
CA ARG A 49 -10.97 -10.82 -6.95
C ARG A 49 -10.62 -9.36 -6.68
N LEU A 50 -11.49 -8.40 -7.03
CA LEU A 50 -11.25 -6.99 -6.75
C LEU A 50 -11.28 -6.68 -5.25
N ALA A 51 -12.14 -7.33 -4.47
CA ALA A 51 -12.15 -7.20 -3.02
C ALA A 51 -10.84 -7.72 -2.41
N PHE A 52 -10.33 -8.85 -2.89
CA PHE A 52 -9.03 -9.41 -2.49
C PHE A 52 -7.88 -8.44 -2.81
N ILE A 53 -7.80 -7.95 -4.05
CA ILE A 53 -6.76 -7.00 -4.47
C ILE A 53 -6.80 -5.75 -3.60
N ARG A 54 -7.98 -5.15 -3.40
CA ARG A 54 -8.13 -3.96 -2.56
C ARG A 54 -7.63 -4.20 -1.14
N HIS A 55 -8.06 -5.29 -0.52
CA HIS A 55 -7.64 -5.61 0.85
C HIS A 55 -6.12 -5.82 0.97
N ALA A 56 -5.51 -6.54 0.03
CA ALA A 56 -4.07 -6.75 0.03
C ALA A 56 -3.30 -5.44 -0.20
N ARG A 57 -3.82 -4.53 -1.03
CA ARG A 57 -3.26 -3.19 -1.21
C ARG A 57 -3.35 -2.35 0.06
N ASP A 58 -4.45 -2.43 0.81
CA ASP A 58 -4.62 -1.73 2.08
C ASP A 58 -3.64 -2.22 3.16
N LEU A 59 -3.28 -3.51 3.10
CA LEU A 59 -2.23 -4.11 3.96
C LEU A 59 -0.80 -3.79 3.49
N GLY A 60 -0.66 -3.06 2.38
CA GLY A 60 0.62 -2.60 1.86
C GLY A 60 1.37 -3.64 1.01
N PHE A 61 0.70 -4.71 0.56
CA PHE A 61 1.33 -5.66 -0.35
C PHE A 61 1.58 -5.00 -1.73
N PRO A 62 2.77 -5.18 -2.33
CA PRO A 62 3.03 -4.72 -3.68
C PRO A 62 2.25 -5.55 -4.69
N VAL A 63 1.96 -4.97 -5.86
CA VAL A 63 1.13 -5.60 -6.91
C VAL A 63 1.68 -6.96 -7.34
N GLU A 64 3.00 -7.12 -7.44
CA GLU A 64 3.60 -8.41 -7.81
C GLU A 64 3.39 -9.50 -6.76
N THR A 65 3.42 -9.16 -5.46
CA THR A 65 3.08 -10.11 -4.39
C THR A 65 1.59 -10.46 -4.41
N ILE A 66 0.72 -9.49 -4.73
CA ILE A 66 -0.72 -9.76 -4.87
C ILE A 66 -0.97 -10.74 -6.03
N ARG A 67 -0.26 -10.59 -7.15
CA ARG A 67 -0.30 -11.53 -8.27
C ARG A 67 0.08 -12.95 -7.82
N GLU A 68 1.17 -13.06 -7.07
CA GLU A 68 1.63 -14.34 -6.52
C GLU A 68 0.56 -14.97 -5.61
N LEU A 69 -0.02 -14.19 -4.69
CA LEU A 69 -1.09 -14.66 -3.81
C LEU A 69 -2.34 -15.11 -4.59
N ILE A 70 -2.72 -14.40 -5.65
CA ILE A 70 -3.81 -14.81 -6.54
C ILE A 70 -3.50 -16.14 -7.23
N ALA A 71 -2.27 -16.33 -7.71
CA ALA A 71 -1.86 -17.57 -8.36
C ALA A 71 -1.89 -18.77 -7.40
N LEU A 72 -1.51 -18.55 -6.13
CA LEU A 72 -1.55 -19.58 -5.08
C LEU A 72 -2.98 -20.02 -4.71
N GLN A 73 -4.00 -19.20 -4.96
CA GLN A 73 -5.40 -19.56 -4.71
C GLN A 73 -5.98 -20.56 -5.72
N VAL A 74 -5.31 -20.78 -6.86
CA VAL A 74 -5.82 -21.64 -7.94
C VAL A 74 -5.87 -23.12 -7.52
N ASP A 75 -5.00 -23.55 -6.59
CA ASP A 75 -5.00 -24.90 -6.03
C ASP A 75 -5.18 -24.88 -4.50
N PRO A 76 -6.42 -25.02 -3.99
CA PRO A 76 -6.70 -25.04 -2.56
C PRO A 76 -6.06 -26.22 -1.80
N GLY A 77 -5.54 -27.23 -2.51
CA GLY A 77 -4.85 -28.37 -1.91
C GLY A 77 -3.35 -28.15 -1.67
N GLN A 78 -2.80 -27.02 -2.11
CA GLN A 78 -1.38 -26.70 -1.95
C GLN A 78 -1.06 -26.27 -0.52
N ASP A 79 0.14 -26.61 -0.04
CA ASP A 79 0.64 -26.15 1.25
C ASP A 79 0.71 -24.62 1.34
N CYS A 80 0.26 -24.08 2.47
CA CYS A 80 0.20 -22.63 2.71
C CYS A 80 1.55 -22.00 3.11
N GLU A 81 2.64 -22.78 3.10
CA GLU A 81 3.98 -22.33 3.50
C GLU A 81 4.41 -21.05 2.76
N ARG A 82 4.17 -21.00 1.44
CA ARG A 82 4.51 -19.82 0.64
C ARG A 82 3.69 -18.58 1.01
N VAL A 83 2.41 -18.77 1.33
CA VAL A 83 1.52 -17.68 1.78
C VAL A 83 2.00 -17.13 3.13
N ASP A 84 2.40 -18.03 4.03
CA ASP A 84 2.95 -17.69 5.35
C ASP A 84 4.27 -16.89 5.23
N GLU A 85 5.17 -17.29 4.32
CA GLU A 85 6.40 -16.54 4.04
C GLU A 85 6.12 -15.11 3.57
N ILE A 86 5.20 -14.96 2.62
CA ILE A 86 4.78 -13.66 2.09
C ILE A 86 4.23 -12.77 3.22
N ALA A 87 3.36 -13.31 4.06
CA ALA A 87 2.78 -12.58 5.18
C ALA A 87 3.83 -12.17 6.21
N ARG A 88 4.78 -13.06 6.54
CA ARG A 88 5.88 -12.76 7.48
C ARG A 88 6.81 -11.69 6.94
N HIS A 89 7.11 -11.71 5.63
CA HIS A 89 7.90 -10.67 4.99
C HIS A 89 7.22 -9.30 5.14
N GLN A 90 5.94 -9.20 4.78
CA GLN A 90 5.19 -7.95 4.89
C GLN A 90 5.09 -7.45 6.35
N LEU A 91 4.92 -8.36 7.31
CA LEU A 91 4.97 -8.00 8.73
C LEU A 91 6.33 -7.39 9.10
N GLY A 92 7.43 -7.97 8.61
CA GLY A 92 8.78 -7.44 8.80
C GLY A 92 8.92 -6.03 8.24
N GLU A 93 8.44 -5.77 7.01
CA GLU A 93 8.43 -4.43 6.41
C GLU A 93 7.68 -3.41 7.28
N VAL A 94 6.47 -3.78 7.74
CA VAL A 94 5.65 -2.92 8.60
C VAL A 94 6.37 -2.63 9.92
N GLN A 95 7.01 -3.63 10.54
CA GLN A 95 7.76 -3.45 11.78
C GLN A 95 8.97 -2.54 11.60
N ARG A 96 9.74 -2.70 10.52
CA ARG A 96 10.84 -1.80 10.18
C ARG A 96 10.35 -0.37 10.02
N ARG A 97 9.22 -0.20 9.34
CA ARG A 97 8.61 1.11 9.14
C ARG A 97 8.17 1.77 10.45
N ILE A 98 7.55 1.02 11.35
CA ILE A 98 7.18 1.50 12.67
C ILE A 98 8.42 1.96 13.45
N ALA A 99 9.53 1.21 13.39
CA ALA A 99 10.77 1.58 14.06
C ALA A 99 11.34 2.92 13.53
N GLN A 100 11.37 3.08 12.20
CA GLN A 100 11.78 4.33 11.54
C GLN A 100 10.90 5.51 11.95
N LEU A 101 9.58 5.34 11.94
CA LEU A 101 8.61 6.35 12.36
C LEU A 101 8.81 6.78 13.81
N LYS A 102 9.05 5.83 14.71
CA LYS A 102 9.31 6.11 16.14
C LYS A 102 10.61 6.88 16.34
N SER A 103 11.66 6.56 15.58
CA SER A 103 12.92 7.30 15.60
C SER A 103 12.70 8.76 15.17
N LEU A 104 12.01 8.96 14.05
CA LEU A 104 11.67 10.29 13.55
C LEU A 104 10.79 11.07 14.54
N GLU A 105 9.78 10.43 15.12
CA GLU A 105 8.91 11.03 16.14
C GLU A 105 9.72 11.51 17.35
N THR A 106 10.68 10.69 17.80
CA THR A 106 11.55 11.03 18.94
C THR A 106 12.40 12.26 18.63
N GLU A 107 12.97 12.32 17.42
CA GLU A 107 13.77 13.45 16.96
C GLU A 107 12.95 14.75 16.88
N LEU A 108 11.76 14.69 16.30
CA LEU A 108 10.84 15.83 16.23
C LEU A 108 10.41 16.31 17.62
N LYS A 109 10.10 15.39 18.54
CA LYS A 109 9.78 15.74 19.95
C LYS A 109 10.95 16.44 20.65
N ARG A 110 12.19 15.98 20.41
CA ARG A 110 13.41 16.60 20.95
C ARG A 110 13.54 18.04 20.46
N MET A 111 13.46 18.26 19.15
CA MET A 111 13.54 19.60 18.54
C MET A 111 12.52 20.58 19.13
N LEU A 112 11.29 20.11 19.36
CA LEU A 112 10.23 20.92 19.96
C LEU A 112 10.45 21.20 21.45
N SER A 113 10.98 20.23 22.21
CA SER A 113 11.22 20.38 23.65
C SER A 113 12.29 21.40 24.02
N SER A 114 13.26 21.65 23.12
CA SER A 114 14.34 22.62 23.32
C SER A 114 13.97 24.05 22.91
N CYS A 115 12.74 24.30 22.45
CA CYS A 115 12.33 25.61 21.95
C CYS A 115 11.74 26.46 23.07
N GLU A 116 12.54 27.36 23.65
CA GLU A 116 12.00 28.44 24.48
C GLU A 116 11.47 29.53 23.56
N ALA A 117 10.14 29.65 23.49
CA ALA A 117 9.44 30.59 22.63
C ALA A 117 9.92 32.03 22.88
N GLY A 118 10.64 32.60 21.93
CA GLY A 118 11.15 33.96 22.07
C GLY A 118 11.55 34.62 20.75
N LYS A 119 12.51 34.04 20.00
CA LYS A 119 13.03 34.62 18.75
C LYS A 119 13.56 33.54 17.79
N ILE A 120 13.43 33.79 16.48
CA ILE A 120 13.99 32.91 15.41
C ILE A 120 15.52 32.77 15.54
N ALA A 121 16.20 33.84 15.94
CA ALA A 121 17.66 33.85 16.11
C ALA A 121 18.17 32.85 17.17
N SER A 122 17.30 32.37 18.06
CA SER A 122 17.60 31.37 19.10
C SER A 122 16.74 30.11 18.96
N CYS A 123 16.15 29.87 17.79
CA CYS A 123 15.26 28.75 17.56
C CYS A 123 16.07 27.44 17.47
N SER A 124 15.93 26.59 18.48
CA SER A 124 16.58 25.29 18.56
C SER A 124 16.13 24.31 17.46
N VAL A 125 14.90 24.45 16.97
CA VAL A 125 14.40 23.67 15.82
C VAL A 125 15.18 23.99 14.55
N LEU A 126 15.37 25.28 14.22
CA LEU A 126 16.14 25.69 13.04
C LEU A 126 17.63 25.34 13.20
N ALA A 127 18.17 25.45 14.41
CA ALA A 127 19.54 25.04 14.70
C ALA A 127 19.75 23.53 14.45
N ALA A 128 18.82 22.69 14.92
CA ALA A 128 18.87 21.24 14.75
C ALA A 128 18.70 20.82 13.27
N LEU A 129 17.82 21.47 12.51
CA LEU A 129 17.68 21.22 11.07
C LEU A 129 18.92 21.64 10.26
N GLY A 130 19.66 22.64 10.73
CA GLY A 130 20.90 23.11 10.09
C GLY A 130 22.14 22.26 10.41
N HIS A 131 22.10 21.43 11.46
CA HIS A 131 23.25 20.65 11.92
C HIS A 131 22.84 19.23 12.30
N HIS A 132 23.10 18.28 11.39
CA HIS A 132 22.81 16.86 11.60
C HIS A 132 23.55 16.25 12.80
N GLU A 133 24.67 16.86 13.22
CA GLU A 133 25.45 16.46 14.41
C GLU A 133 24.67 16.52 15.73
N GLY A 134 23.54 17.25 15.75
CA GLY A 134 22.68 17.35 16.92
C GLY A 134 21.64 16.24 17.03
N CYS A 135 21.51 15.36 16.04
CA CYS A 135 20.48 14.31 16.00
C CYS A 135 20.82 13.11 16.88
N LEU A 136 19.80 12.44 17.41
CA LEU A 136 20.00 11.24 18.26
C LEU A 136 20.29 9.97 17.46
N HIS A 137 20.02 9.98 16.16
CA HIS A 137 20.18 8.84 15.26
C HIS A 137 20.75 9.31 13.92
N ASP A 138 21.69 8.56 13.35
CA ASP A 138 22.31 8.90 12.06
C ASP A 138 21.38 8.66 10.86
N GLU A 139 20.41 7.74 11.01
CA GLU A 139 19.43 7.41 9.97
C GLU A 139 18.02 7.84 10.39
N HIS A 140 17.56 8.94 9.82
CA HIS A 140 16.18 9.36 9.92
C HIS A 140 15.40 8.75 8.75
N GLY A 141 14.49 7.81 9.03
CA GLY A 141 13.66 7.20 8.00
C GLY A 141 12.70 8.17 7.28
N GLY A 142 12.81 9.49 7.42
CA GLY A 142 11.86 10.47 6.90
C GLY A 142 11.65 10.44 5.39
N GLN A 143 12.67 10.13 4.59
CA GLN A 143 12.53 10.02 3.13
C GLN A 143 11.81 8.73 2.71
N GLU A 144 12.22 7.58 3.26
CA GLU A 144 11.51 6.32 3.03
C GLU A 144 10.08 6.44 3.59
N VAL A 145 9.95 7.04 4.78
CA VAL A 145 8.81 7.68 5.48
C VAL A 145 7.58 8.07 4.66
N LEU A 146 7.88 8.95 3.73
CA LEU A 146 6.93 9.77 3.00
C LEU A 146 6.87 9.34 1.53
N ALA A 147 7.67 8.33 1.14
CA ALA A 147 7.47 7.63 -0.11
C ALA A 147 6.06 7.04 -0.08
N LYS A 148 5.16 7.68 -0.83
CA LYS A 148 3.78 7.28 -0.99
C LYS A 148 3.78 5.80 -1.42
N PRO A 149 2.97 4.90 -0.83
CA PRO A 149 2.74 3.59 -1.44
C PRO A 149 2.36 3.84 -2.90
N PRO A 150 2.82 3.01 -3.86
CA PRO A 150 2.65 3.28 -5.29
C PRO A 150 1.18 3.61 -5.52
N SER A 151 0.90 4.87 -5.82
CA SER A 151 -0.47 5.30 -6.08
C SER A 151 -0.86 4.69 -7.42
N ILE A 152 -2.06 4.10 -7.43
CA ILE A 152 -2.72 3.59 -8.62
C ILE A 152 -2.75 4.67 -9.71
#